data_AF-A3JV41-F1
#
_entry.id   AF-A3JV41-F1
#
_cell.length_a   1.000
_cell.length_b   1.000
_cell.length_c   1.000
_cell.angle_alpha   90.00
_cell.angle_beta   90.00
_cell.angle_gamma   90.00
#
_symmetry.space_group_name_H-M   'P 1'
#
loop_
_entity.id
_entity.type
_entity.pdbx_description
1 polymer ?
#
loop_
_entity_poly.entity_id
_entity_poly.type
_entity_poly.pdbx_seq_one_letter_code
_entity_poly.pdbx_strand_id
1 'polypeptide(L)'
;MKHKSFFWFVLPSAFAMLLFIFFPIISVVVQSVYVDHEQVIKTVETCDVFGCKESTTVDQDATAELRANRPLGQFAGLTTYADRNHLAIEEVGKNWTRSNSWRDFGSQMLNLPFYNAISFTLVFTFVVTPLVIILGFVVAVAVNSAVKRSAARLSFSHFCR
;
A
#
# COMPACT_ATOMS: atom_id res chain seq x y z
N MET A 1 4.25 17.02 -37.94
CA MET A 1 2.79 17.26 -38.10
C MET A 1 2.44 18.60 -37.47
N LYS A 2 1.43 19.33 -37.97
CA LYS A 2 0.96 20.57 -37.32
C LYS A 2 0.53 20.26 -35.87
N HIS A 3 1.04 21.01 -34.89
CA HIS A 3 0.80 20.76 -33.46
C HIS A 3 -0.69 20.64 -33.08
N LYS A 4 -1.56 21.36 -33.80
CA LYS A 4 -3.01 21.33 -33.60
C LYS A 4 -3.65 19.97 -33.90
N SER A 5 -3.23 19.29 -34.97
CA SER A 5 -3.76 17.95 -35.31
C SER A 5 -3.23 16.87 -34.38
N PHE A 6 -1.96 16.97 -33.96
CA PHE A 6 -1.38 16.06 -32.99
C PHE A 6 -2.06 16.16 -31.61
N PHE A 7 -2.33 17.38 -31.13
CA PHE A 7 -3.01 17.61 -29.87
C PHE A 7 -4.42 17.02 -29.86
N TRP A 8 -5.19 17.28 -30.91
CA TRP A 8 -6.56 16.74 -31.01
C TRP A 8 -6.58 15.21 -31.14
N PHE A 9 -5.53 14.61 -31.69
CA PHE A 9 -5.40 13.15 -31.77
C PHE A 9 -5.08 12.49 -30.42
N VAL A 10 -4.19 13.08 -29.62
CA VAL A 10 -3.73 12.50 -28.33
C VAL A 10 -4.69 12.83 -27.18
N LEU A 11 -5.35 13.98 -27.22
CA LEU A 11 -6.20 14.49 -26.14
C LEU A 11 -7.30 13.51 -25.69
N PRO A 12 -8.03 12.81 -26.58
CA PRO A 12 -9.08 11.86 -26.15
C PRO A 12 -8.51 10.72 -25.29
N SER A 13 -7.36 10.18 -25.68
CA SER A 13 -6.71 9.07 -24.94
C SER A 13 -6.13 9.55 -23.61
N ALA A 14 -5.40 10.67 -23.61
CA ALA A 14 -4.82 11.24 -22.40
C ALA A 14 -5.90 11.66 -21.39
N PHE A 15 -7.00 12.24 -21.87
CA PHE A 15 -8.15 12.60 -21.03
C PHE A 15 -8.82 11.36 -20.42
N ALA A 16 -9.04 10.31 -21.21
CA ALA A 16 -9.58 9.06 -20.70
C ALA A 16 -8.69 8.45 -19.61
N MET A 17 -7.37 8.34 -19.85
CA MET A 17 -6.42 7.84 -18.84
C MET A 17 -6.46 8.67 -17.56
N LEU A 18 -6.49 10.01 -17.68
CA LEU A 18 -6.57 10.89 -16.52
C LEU A 18 -7.86 10.64 -15.74
N LEU A 19 -9.01 10.54 -16.40
CA LEU A 19 -10.29 10.35 -15.73
C LEU A 19 -10.35 9.00 -15.00
N PHE A 20 -9.86 7.92 -15.63
CA PHE A 20 -9.84 6.59 -15.03
C PHE A 20 -8.83 6.42 -13.90
N ILE A 21 -7.79 7.24 -13.83
CA ILE A 21 -6.83 7.24 -12.71
C ILE A 21 -7.30 8.20 -11.60
N PHE A 22 -7.79 9.38 -11.98
CA PHE A 22 -8.16 10.43 -11.04
C PHE A 22 -9.42 10.07 -10.24
N PHE A 23 -10.43 9.48 -10.89
CA PHE A 23 -11.67 9.09 -10.23
C PHE A 23 -11.48 8.10 -9.08
N PRO A 24 -10.77 6.95 -9.23
CA PRO A 24 -10.53 6.04 -8.12
C PRO A 24 -9.66 6.66 -7.02
N ILE A 25 -8.72 7.55 -7.35
CA ILE A 25 -7.92 8.26 -6.34
C ILE A 25 -8.82 9.15 -5.47
N ILE A 26 -9.72 9.93 -6.07
CA ILE A 26 -10.68 10.74 -5.30
C ILE A 26 -11.53 9.85 -4.42
N SER A 27 -12.02 8.72 -4.96
CA SER A 27 -12.83 7.76 -4.20
C SER A 27 -12.10 7.29 -2.93
N VAL A 28 -10.84 6.89 -3.05
CA VAL A 28 -10.04 6.43 -1.90
C VAL A 28 -9.76 7.57 -0.92
N VAL A 29 -9.48 8.78 -1.41
CA VAL A 29 -9.25 9.96 -0.54
C VAL A 29 -10.49 10.28 0.27
N VAL A 30 -11.67 10.30 -0.37
CA VAL A 30 -12.94 10.52 0.35
C VAL A 30 -13.17 9.40 1.35
N GLN A 31 -13.00 8.13 0.97
CA GLN A 31 -13.19 7.01 1.90
C GLN A 31 -12.20 7.04 3.07
N SER A 32 -10.98 7.51 2.86
CA SER A 32 -9.93 7.50 3.90
C SER A 32 -10.17 8.46 5.07
N VAL A 33 -11.09 9.43 4.94
CA VAL A 33 -11.52 10.29 6.05
C VAL A 33 -12.73 9.75 6.82
N TYR A 34 -13.34 8.66 6.33
CA TYR A 34 -14.37 7.92 7.05
C TYR A 34 -13.76 6.67 7.69
N VAL A 35 -14.23 6.33 8.88
CA VAL A 35 -13.83 5.14 9.63
C VAL A 35 -15.04 4.24 9.79
N ASP A 36 -14.82 2.93 9.80
CA ASP A 36 -15.88 1.96 10.04
C ASP A 36 -16.56 2.20 11.38
N HIS A 37 -17.86 1.88 11.45
CA HIS A 37 -18.60 1.94 12.71
C HIS A 37 -18.02 0.92 13.69
N GLU A 38 -17.77 1.36 14.93
CA GLU A 38 -17.49 0.46 16.05
C GLU A 38 -18.63 -0.58 16.12
N GLN A 39 -18.28 -1.86 16.03
CA GLN A 39 -19.26 -2.94 16.14
C GLN A 39 -19.78 -2.94 17.58
N VAL A 40 -21.10 -2.82 17.77
CA VAL A 40 -21.69 -2.78 19.12
C VAL A 40 -21.49 -4.15 19.77
N ILE A 41 -20.52 -4.24 20.66
CA ILE A 41 -20.23 -5.45 21.44
C ILE A 41 -21.27 -5.53 22.55
N LYS A 42 -22.16 -6.52 22.50
CA LYS A 42 -23.02 -6.85 23.63
C LYS A 42 -22.44 -8.04 24.38
N THR A 43 -22.30 -7.90 25.69
CA THR A 43 -22.04 -9.02 26.60
C THR A 43 -23.31 -9.85 26.68
N VAL A 44 -23.34 -11.01 26.03
CA VAL A 44 -24.42 -12.00 26.23
C VAL A 44 -23.83 -13.21 26.93
N GLU A 45 -24.51 -13.63 27.99
CA GLU A 45 -24.17 -14.85 28.72
C GLU A 45 -24.45 -16.05 27.83
N THR A 46 -23.39 -16.75 27.40
CA THR A 46 -23.55 -18.05 26.75
C THR A 46 -23.65 -19.08 27.86
N CYS A 47 -24.87 -19.56 28.09
CA CYS A 47 -25.13 -20.64 29.03
C CYS A 47 -24.94 -21.99 28.35
N ASP A 48 -23.93 -22.73 28.80
CA ASP A 48 -23.71 -24.14 28.44
C ASP A 48 -24.26 -25.06 29.55
N VAL A 49 -24.36 -26.36 29.30
CA VAL A 49 -25.01 -27.34 30.21
C VAL A 49 -24.34 -27.48 31.59
N PHE A 50 -23.20 -26.81 31.80
CA PHE A 50 -22.42 -26.78 33.04
C PHE A 50 -22.30 -25.37 33.68
N GLY A 51 -23.02 -24.37 33.18
CA GLY A 51 -23.10 -23.01 33.77
C GLY A 51 -22.91 -21.88 32.75
N CYS A 52 -23.42 -20.70 33.11
CA CYS A 52 -23.34 -19.49 32.27
C CYS A 52 -21.96 -18.82 32.37
N LYS A 53 -21.37 -18.51 31.20
CA LYS A 53 -20.17 -17.69 31.09
C LYS A 53 -20.48 -16.46 30.24
N GLU A 54 -20.10 -15.29 30.74
CA GLU A 54 -20.18 -14.05 29.96
C GLU A 54 -19.25 -14.14 28.75
N SER A 55 -19.82 -14.04 27.55
CA SER A 55 -19.07 -13.98 26.30
C SER A 55 -19.53 -12.76 25.50
N THR A 56 -18.60 -11.88 25.15
CA THR A 56 -18.84 -10.74 24.29
C THR A 56 -19.21 -11.22 22.89
N THR A 57 -20.45 -11.04 22.45
CA THR A 57 -20.84 -11.32 21.06
C THR A 57 -21.30 -10.03 20.38
N VAL A 58 -21.00 -9.91 19.10
CA VAL A 58 -21.32 -8.72 18.31
C VAL A 58 -22.81 -8.74 17.99
N ASP A 59 -23.54 -7.72 18.41
CA ASP A 59 -24.96 -7.56 18.07
C ASP A 59 -25.07 -7.14 16.59
N GLN A 60 -25.40 -8.13 15.75
CA GLN A 60 -25.45 -7.94 14.30
C GLN A 60 -26.63 -7.06 13.87
N ASP A 61 -27.73 -7.06 14.61
CA ASP A 61 -28.95 -6.32 14.27
C ASP A 61 -28.77 -4.82 14.54
N ALA A 62 -28.25 -4.47 15.72
CA ALA A 62 -27.93 -3.08 16.05
C ALA A 62 -26.84 -2.49 15.13
N THR A 63 -25.87 -3.32 14.72
CA THR A 63 -24.83 -2.91 13.78
C THR A 63 -25.36 -2.79 12.34
N ALA A 64 -26.35 -3.60 11.95
CA ALA A 64 -27.01 -3.53 10.64
C ALA A 64 -27.83 -2.24 10.48
N GLU A 65 -28.57 -1.83 11.51
CA GLU A 65 -29.33 -0.57 11.50
C GLU A 65 -28.40 0.65 11.41
N LEU A 66 -27.26 0.64 12.10
CA LEU A 66 -26.26 1.72 12.01
C LEU A 66 -25.62 1.81 10.62
N ARG A 67 -25.29 0.67 9.99
CA ARG A 67 -24.77 0.63 8.61
C ARG A 67 -25.80 1.07 7.58
N ALA A 68 -27.08 0.76 7.78
CA ALA A 68 -28.16 1.18 6.89
C ALA A 68 -28.37 2.71 6.90
N ASN A 69 -28.23 3.33 8.07
CA ASN A 69 -28.39 4.79 8.21
C ASN A 69 -27.17 5.59 7.75
N ARG A 70 -25.95 5.01 7.81
CA ARG A 70 -24.69 5.67 7.40
C ARG A 70 -23.77 4.72 6.64
N PRO A 71 -23.99 4.53 5.32
CA PRO A 71 -23.26 3.54 4.54
C PRO A 71 -21.76 3.84 4.35
N LEU A 72 -21.34 5.10 4.53
CA LEU A 72 -19.94 5.53 4.37
C LEU A 72 -19.09 5.41 5.64
N GLY A 73 -19.67 5.08 6.79
CA GLY A 73 -18.94 5.09 8.07
C GLY A 73 -19.16 6.35 8.91
N GLN A 74 -18.42 6.46 10.02
CA GLN A 74 -18.35 7.68 10.84
C GLN A 74 -17.28 8.61 10.27
N PHE A 75 -17.59 9.90 10.16
CA PHE A 75 -16.60 10.89 9.72
C PHE A 75 -15.62 11.18 10.85
N ALA A 76 -14.38 10.67 10.73
CA ALA A 76 -13.31 10.90 11.69
C ALA A 76 -12.38 12.05 11.24
N GLY A 77 -12.32 12.35 9.94
CA GLY A 77 -11.52 13.43 9.41
C GLY A 77 -10.01 13.13 9.48
N LEU A 78 -9.21 14.09 9.93
CA LEU A 78 -7.75 13.94 9.98
C LEU A 78 -7.24 13.21 11.23
N THR A 79 -8.10 12.96 12.22
CA THR A 79 -7.72 12.28 13.46
C THR A 79 -7.36 10.81 13.22
N THR A 80 -7.98 10.16 12.22
CA THR A 80 -7.65 8.81 11.76
C THR A 80 -6.16 8.64 11.47
N TYR A 81 -5.57 9.65 10.84
CA TYR A 81 -4.15 9.63 10.47
C TYR A 81 -3.24 9.93 11.66
N ALA A 82 -3.67 10.77 12.60
CA ALA A 82 -2.87 11.14 13.77
C ALA A 82 -2.77 10.01 14.82
N ASP A 83 -3.65 9.02 14.74
CA ASP A 83 -3.75 7.91 15.69
C ASP A 83 -2.46 7.06 15.76
N ARG A 84 -2.26 6.38 16.89
CA ARG A 84 -1.11 5.58 17.27
C ARG A 84 -0.78 4.46 16.27
N ASN A 85 -1.79 3.96 15.57
CA ASN A 85 -1.63 2.91 14.57
C ASN A 85 -1.21 3.46 13.19
N HIS A 86 -1.35 4.76 12.95
CA HIS A 86 -1.02 5.43 11.69
C HIS A 86 0.23 6.32 11.85
N LEU A 87 0.10 7.65 11.99
CA LEU A 87 1.27 8.53 12.11
C LEU A 87 1.74 8.71 13.56
N ALA A 88 0.93 8.37 14.56
CA ALA A 88 1.31 8.42 15.98
C ALA A 88 2.08 9.69 16.38
N ILE A 89 1.58 10.84 15.93
CA ILE A 89 2.31 12.12 15.95
C ILE A 89 2.67 12.51 17.39
N GLU A 90 1.78 12.17 18.34
CA GLU A 90 1.98 12.42 19.76
C GLU A 90 3.07 11.52 20.36
N GLU A 91 3.07 10.22 20.07
CA GLU A 91 4.13 9.28 20.46
C GLU A 91 5.48 9.66 19.87
N VAL A 92 5.52 10.13 18.62
CA VAL A 92 6.76 10.59 17.98
C VAL A 92 7.32 11.80 18.72
N GLY A 93 6.48 12.78 19.09
CA GLY A 93 6.88 13.93 19.91
C GLY A 93 7.38 13.54 21.30
N LYS A 94 6.70 12.60 21.97
CA LYS A 94 7.12 12.04 23.25
C LYS A 94 8.45 11.29 23.14
N ASN A 95 8.64 10.48 22.10
CA ASN A 95 9.88 9.74 21.87
C ASN A 95 11.02 10.69 21.52
N TRP A 96 10.77 11.76 20.76
CA TRP A 96 11.78 12.78 20.44
C TRP A 96 12.31 13.47 21.71
N THR A 97 11.40 13.89 22.60
CA THR A 97 11.78 14.56 23.86
C THR A 97 12.41 13.62 24.88
N ARG A 98 12.10 12.33 24.85
CA ARG A 98 12.63 11.32 25.77
C ARG A 98 13.93 10.67 25.30
N SER A 99 14.18 10.65 23.99
CA SER A 99 15.35 9.97 23.42
C SER A 99 16.64 10.71 23.74
N ASN A 100 17.59 9.99 24.35
CA ASN A 100 18.90 10.56 24.69
C ASN A 100 19.95 10.31 23.59
N SER A 101 19.65 9.47 22.60
CA SER A 101 20.54 9.15 21.49
C SER A 101 19.79 8.77 20.21
N TRP A 102 20.45 8.94 19.05
CA TRP A 102 19.90 8.57 17.74
C TRP A 102 19.53 7.09 17.61
N ARG A 103 20.27 6.21 18.28
CA ARG A 103 20.00 4.75 18.29
C ARG A 103 18.79 4.42 19.15
N ASP A 104 18.64 5.08 20.28
CA ASP A 104 17.49 4.95 21.18
C ASP A 104 16.21 5.45 20.48
N PHE A 105 16.27 6.63 19.87
CA PHE A 105 15.17 7.17 19.05
C PHE A 105 14.75 6.21 17.93
N GLY A 106 15.72 5.66 17.17
CA GLY A 106 15.43 4.69 16.11
C GLY A 106 14.74 3.42 16.64
N SER A 107 15.19 2.90 17.79
CA SER A 107 14.56 1.72 18.41
C SER A 107 13.14 2.01 18.90
N GLN A 108 12.89 3.20 19.45
CA GLN A 108 11.56 3.63 19.89
C GLN A 108 10.62 3.88 18.70
N MET A 109 11.15 4.42 17.59
CA MET A 109 10.38 4.62 16.36
C MET A 109 9.98 3.28 15.73
N LEU A 110 10.87 2.29 15.70
CA LEU A 110 10.57 0.94 15.19
C LEU A 110 9.60 0.13 16.09
N ASN A 111 9.34 0.56 17.33
CA ASN A 111 8.30 -0.05 18.16
C ASN A 111 6.88 0.32 17.69
N LEU A 112 6.73 1.35 16.86
CA LEU A 112 5.44 1.70 16.28
C LEU A 112 5.19 0.91 14.99
N PRO A 113 3.99 0.33 14.82
CA PRO A 113 3.71 -0.62 13.73
C PRO A 113 3.89 0.01 12.34
N PHE A 114 3.47 1.27 12.16
CA PHE A 114 3.60 2.00 10.90
C PHE A 114 5.06 2.23 10.49
N TYR A 115 5.88 2.76 11.42
CA TYR A 115 7.28 3.08 11.15
C TYR A 115 8.14 1.84 10.95
N ASN A 116 7.81 0.75 11.65
CA ASN A 116 8.42 -0.55 11.41
C ASN A 116 8.12 -1.05 9.98
N ALA A 117 6.86 -1.02 9.56
CA ALA A 117 6.45 -1.44 8.23
C ALA A 117 7.09 -0.61 7.10
N ILE A 118 7.17 0.73 7.27
CA ILE A 118 7.85 1.60 6.32
C ILE A 118 9.34 1.28 6.25
N SER A 119 9.99 1.08 7.40
CA SER A 119 11.42 0.77 7.45
C SER A 119 11.72 -0.54 6.72
N PHE A 120 10.89 -1.57 6.91
CA PHE A 120 10.99 -2.83 6.17
C PHE A 120 10.85 -2.61 4.66
N THR A 121 9.86 -1.85 4.23
CA THR A 121 9.61 -1.56 2.80
C THR A 121 10.79 -0.79 2.18
N LEU A 122 11.32 0.18 2.92
CA LEU A 122 12.43 1.01 2.48
C LEU A 122 13.71 0.17 2.36
N VAL A 123 14.03 -0.64 3.37
CA VAL A 123 15.17 -1.58 3.29
C VAL A 123 14.99 -2.58 2.16
N PHE A 124 13.81 -3.17 2.01
CA PHE A 124 13.50 -4.10 0.91
C PHE A 124 13.74 -3.45 -0.45
N THR A 125 13.21 -2.25 -0.68
CA THR A 125 13.41 -1.54 -1.96
C THR A 125 14.88 -1.19 -2.19
N PHE A 126 15.61 -0.72 -1.17
CA PHE A 126 17.04 -0.41 -1.29
C PHE A 126 17.94 -1.62 -1.53
N VAL A 127 17.55 -2.80 -1.05
CA VAL A 127 18.33 -4.03 -1.24
C VAL A 127 17.93 -4.76 -2.51
N VAL A 128 16.62 -4.94 -2.74
CA VAL A 128 16.12 -5.77 -3.85
C VAL A 128 16.23 -5.05 -5.19
N THR A 129 15.97 -3.75 -5.25
CA THR A 129 16.04 -2.98 -6.51
C THR A 129 17.42 -3.07 -7.18
N PRO A 130 18.56 -2.78 -6.49
CA PRO A 130 19.85 -2.90 -7.14
C PRO A 130 20.19 -4.34 -7.53
N LEU A 131 19.81 -5.33 -6.72
CA LEU A 131 20.04 -6.75 -7.07
C LEU A 131 19.28 -7.16 -8.34
N VAL A 132 18.02 -6.76 -8.47
CA VAL A 132 17.20 -7.02 -9.66
C VAL A 132 17.78 -6.31 -10.89
N ILE A 133 18.26 -5.07 -10.76
CA ILE A 133 18.91 -4.34 -11.86
C ILE A 133 20.18 -5.06 -12.32
N ILE A 134 21.05 -5.47 -11.40
CA ILE A 134 22.29 -6.18 -11.72
C ILE A 134 21.99 -7.50 -12.42
N LEU A 135 21.09 -8.31 -11.85
CA LEU A 135 20.73 -9.61 -12.42
C LEU A 135 20.04 -9.45 -13.78
N GLY A 136 19.13 -8.49 -13.92
CA GLY A 136 18.50 -8.17 -15.19
C GLY A 136 19.51 -7.76 -16.26
N PHE A 137 20.52 -6.96 -15.89
CA PHE A 137 21.60 -6.56 -16.80
C PHE A 137 22.46 -7.77 -17.24
N VAL A 138 22.83 -8.65 -16.29
CA VAL A 138 23.60 -9.88 -16.61
C VAL A 138 22.83 -10.75 -17.59
N VAL A 139 21.52 -10.96 -17.37
CA VAL A 139 20.67 -11.75 -18.28
C VAL A 139 20.59 -11.10 -19.66
N ALA A 140 20.39 -9.77 -19.72
CA ALA A 140 20.34 -9.05 -20.99
C ALA A 140 21.63 -9.21 -21.80
N VAL A 141 22.80 -9.08 -21.16
CA VAL A 141 24.10 -9.27 -21.80
C VAL A 141 24.29 -10.72 -22.26
N ALA A 142 23.94 -11.69 -21.42
CA ALA A 142 24.06 -13.11 -21.73
C ALA A 142 23.24 -13.46 -22.99
N VAL A 143 21.96 -13.05 -23.05
CA VAL A 143 21.09 -13.30 -24.20
C VAL A 143 21.62 -12.61 -25.46
N ASN A 144 22.02 -11.35 -25.37
CA ASN A 144 22.54 -10.62 -26.53
C ASN A 144 23.83 -11.26 -27.09
N SER A 145 24.73 -11.71 -26.21
CA SER A 145 25.96 -12.39 -26.61
C SER A 145 25.68 -13.76 -27.26
N ALA A 146 24.71 -14.52 -26.73
CA ALA A 146 24.30 -15.81 -27.27
C ALA A 146 23.66 -15.68 -28.64
N VAL A 147 22.74 -14.72 -28.82
CA VAL A 147 22.10 -14.42 -30.11
C VAL A 147 23.12 -13.95 -31.14
N LYS A 148 24.06 -13.08 -30.76
CA LYS A 148 25.14 -12.65 -31.67
C LYS A 148 26.00 -13.84 -32.12
N ARG A 149 26.29 -14.78 -31.22
CA ARG A 149 27.09 -15.98 -31.53
C ARG A 149 26.36 -16.96 -32.46
N SER A 150 25.05 -17.15 -32.28
CA SER A 150 24.25 -18.00 -33.17
C SER A 150 24.05 -17.34 -34.54
N ALA A 151 23.80 -16.03 -34.59
CA ALA A 151 23.69 -15.27 -35.85
C ALA A 151 25.00 -15.28 -36.66
N ALA A 152 26.15 -15.11 -35.99
CA ALA A 152 27.47 -15.20 -36.63
C ALA A 152 27.73 -16.60 -37.23
N ARG A 153 27.27 -17.66 -36.55
CA ARG A 153 27.39 -19.04 -37.05
C ARG A 153 26.52 -19.31 -38.29
N LEU A 154 25.32 -18.74 -38.35
CA LEU A 154 24.42 -18.85 -39.51
C LEU A 154 24.97 -18.10 -40.74
N SER A 155 25.54 -16.90 -40.56
CA SER A 155 26.14 -16.14 -41.66
C SER A 155 27.40 -16.82 -42.24
N PHE A 156 28.26 -17.39 -41.39
CA PHE A 156 29.43 -18.15 -41.85
C PHE A 156 29.04 -19.43 -42.61
N SER A 157 28.00 -20.15 -42.16
CA SER A 157 27.48 -21.32 -42.88
C SER A 157 26.90 -20.99 -44.25
N HIS A 158 26.37 -19.78 -44.45
CA HIS A 158 25.78 -19.35 -45.72
C HIS A 158 26.81 -18.76 -46.69
N PHE A 159 27.96 -18.30 -46.19
CA PHE A 159 29.07 -17.78 -47.00
C PHE A 159 30.05 -18.88 -47.44
N CYS A 160 30.10 -20.01 -46.73
CA CYS A 160 30.97 -21.14 -47.02
C CYS A 160 30.32 -22.21 -47.93
N ARG A 161 29.17 -21.88 -48.55
CA ARG A 161 28.43 -22.69 -49.53
C ARG A 161 28.30 -21.90 -50.83
#